data_AF-A0A4R4KWJ3-F1
#
_entry.id   AF-A0A4R4KWJ3-F1
#
_cell.length_a   1.000
_cell.length_b   1.000
_cell.length_c   1.000
_cell.angle_alpha   90.00
_cell.angle_beta   90.00
_cell.angle_gamma   90.00
#
_symmetry.space_group_name_H-M   'P 1'
#
loop_
_entity.id
_entity.type
_entity.pdbx_description
1 polymer ?
#
loop_
_entity_poly.entity_id
_entity_poly.type
_entity_poly.pdbx_seq_one_letter_code
_entity_poly.pdbx_strand_id
1 'polypeptide(L)'
;HPAWPHPPAAYDAAVGLATLDLADLLGLLVHPPEPPATAVGRVLAGQDPSLWVRCVQVWACLGLLHHRTDEPWAESTRRRVLVELIWGVEDWITEAALFALVTAAWVDPAVRADVAGMVAERLADVAEVARERPVPIAVSLAYLALATPALDEATAALARALTGAAGGVARRDRFSLRRLWRRLTVLLRP
;
A
#
# COMPACT_ATOMS: atom_id res chain seq x y z
N HIS A 1 3.60 20.28 -1.70
CA HIS A 1 4.63 19.32 -2.18
C HIS A 1 4.25 17.96 -1.61
N PRO A 2 4.02 16.88 -2.38
CA PRO A 2 3.72 15.58 -1.78
C PRO A 2 5.05 14.94 -1.36
N ALA A 3 5.71 15.55 -0.39
CA ALA A 3 6.90 15.01 0.25
C ALA A 3 6.59 15.03 1.74
N TRP A 4 6.18 13.88 2.24
CA TRP A 4 5.78 13.70 3.62
C TRP A 4 6.97 13.05 4.31
N PRO A 5 7.54 13.69 5.33
CA PRO A 5 8.76 13.17 5.94
C PRO A 5 8.51 11.86 6.72
N HIS A 6 7.29 11.64 7.22
CA HIS A 6 6.92 10.47 8.02
C HIS A 6 5.39 10.25 8.07
N PRO A 7 4.90 9.06 8.47
CA PRO A 7 3.47 8.75 8.52
C PRO A 7 2.60 9.71 9.35
N PRO A 8 3.03 10.22 10.53
CA PRO A 8 2.23 11.24 11.24
C PRO A 8 2.01 12.53 10.43
N ALA A 9 2.99 12.96 9.64
CA ALA A 9 2.78 14.10 8.76
C ALA A 9 1.70 13.75 7.72
N ALA A 10 1.71 12.51 7.19
CA ALA A 10 0.70 11.91 6.28
C ALA A 10 -0.72 12.08 6.81
N TYR A 11 -0.88 11.73 8.08
CA TYR A 11 -2.13 11.89 8.80
C TYR A 11 -2.56 13.36 8.88
N ASP A 12 -1.69 14.26 9.33
CA ASP A 12 -2.04 15.66 9.57
C ASP A 12 -2.55 16.38 8.32
N ALA A 13 -1.86 16.23 7.19
CA ALA A 13 -2.31 16.88 5.95
C ALA A 13 -3.47 16.14 5.24
N ALA A 14 -3.92 14.99 5.74
CA ALA A 14 -5.17 14.35 5.31
C ALA A 14 -6.42 14.87 6.05
N VAL A 15 -6.26 15.75 7.05
CA VAL A 15 -7.39 16.29 7.84
C VAL A 15 -8.47 16.94 6.98
N GLY A 16 -8.10 17.56 5.85
CA GLY A 16 -9.06 18.17 4.93
C GLY A 16 -10.02 17.17 4.26
N LEU A 17 -9.65 15.88 4.21
CA LEU A 17 -10.51 14.81 3.70
C LEU A 17 -11.54 14.33 4.72
N ALA A 18 -11.39 14.69 6.00
CA ALA A 18 -12.33 14.34 7.06
C ALA A 18 -13.73 14.97 6.86
N THR A 19 -13.85 15.98 6.00
CA THR A 19 -15.14 16.61 5.67
C THR A 19 -15.95 15.81 4.66
N LEU A 20 -15.34 14.83 3.99
CA LEU A 20 -16.04 13.93 3.08
C LEU A 20 -16.78 12.85 3.87
N ASP A 21 -17.92 12.41 3.36
CA ASP A 21 -18.61 11.28 3.97
C ASP A 21 -17.91 9.95 3.63
N LEU A 22 -18.34 8.88 4.30
CA LEU A 22 -17.78 7.56 4.09
C LEU A 22 -17.96 7.06 2.64
N ALA A 23 -19.10 7.36 2.02
CA ALA A 23 -19.42 6.88 0.68
C ALA A 23 -18.53 7.56 -0.37
N ASP A 24 -18.29 8.86 -0.22
CA ASP A 24 -17.38 9.64 -1.08
C ASP A 24 -15.94 9.13 -0.96
N LEU A 25 -15.47 8.88 0.27
CA LEU A 25 -14.13 8.33 0.51
C LEU A 25 -13.95 6.94 -0.13
N LEU A 26 -14.96 6.07 -0.02
CA LEU A 26 -14.95 4.77 -0.68
C LEU A 26 -15.06 4.92 -2.21
N GLY A 27 -15.86 5.86 -2.70
CA GLY A 27 -15.99 6.19 -4.11
C GLY A 27 -14.66 6.59 -4.74
N LEU A 28 -13.82 7.35 -4.03
CA LEU A 28 -12.49 7.75 -4.49
C LEU A 28 -11.54 6.56 -4.70
N LEU A 29 -11.73 5.43 -4.03
CA LEU A 29 -10.90 4.24 -4.21
C LEU A 29 -11.07 3.59 -5.59
N VAL A 30 -12.26 3.74 -6.18
CA VAL A 30 -12.66 3.09 -7.44
C VAL A 30 -12.90 4.09 -8.58
N HIS A 31 -13.18 5.35 -8.24
CA HIS A 31 -13.39 6.45 -9.17
C HIS A 31 -12.43 7.61 -8.84
N PRO A 32 -11.11 7.43 -9.02
CA PRO A 32 -10.16 8.49 -8.77
C PRO A 32 -10.42 9.66 -9.74
N PRO A 33 -10.32 10.92 -9.28
CA PRO A 33 -10.48 12.08 -10.14
C PRO A 33 -9.35 12.15 -11.17
N GLU A 34 -9.47 13.00 -12.17
CA GLU A 34 -8.36 13.26 -13.08
C GLU A 34 -7.16 13.89 -12.34
N PRO A 35 -5.91 13.57 -12.75
CA PRO A 35 -4.73 14.23 -12.22
C PRO A 35 -4.84 15.75 -12.40
N PRO A 36 -4.62 16.56 -11.34
CA PRO A 36 -4.76 18.00 -11.45
C PRO A 36 -3.70 18.55 -12.41
N ALA A 37 -4.02 19.64 -13.12
CA ALA A 37 -3.11 20.33 -14.05
C ALA A 37 -1.95 21.09 -13.35
N THR A 38 -1.47 20.59 -12.22
CA THR A 38 -0.30 21.07 -11.49
C THR A 38 0.97 20.40 -12.00
N ALA A 39 2.14 20.93 -11.64
CA ALA A 39 3.42 20.30 -11.99
C ALA A 39 3.51 18.84 -11.48
N VAL A 40 3.05 18.60 -10.25
CA VAL A 40 3.01 17.27 -9.63
C VAL A 40 2.05 16.34 -10.37
N GLY A 41 0.83 16.81 -10.66
CA GLY A 41 -0.16 15.99 -11.38
C GLY A 41 0.31 15.62 -12.79
N ARG A 42 0.98 16.54 -13.49
CA ARG A 42 1.62 16.24 -14.79
C ARG A 42 2.74 15.20 -14.68
N VAL A 43 3.56 15.26 -13.63
CA VAL A 43 4.63 14.26 -13.41
C VAL A 43 4.04 12.87 -13.13
N LEU A 44 3.06 12.79 -12.23
CA LEU A 44 2.43 11.52 -11.87
C LEU A 44 1.68 10.91 -13.07
N ALA A 45 0.95 11.73 -13.83
CA ALA A 45 0.23 11.26 -15.02
C ALA A 45 1.14 10.90 -16.20
N GLY A 46 2.26 11.62 -16.35
CA GLY A 46 3.16 11.48 -17.50
C GLY A 46 4.16 10.32 -17.40
N GLN A 47 4.41 9.80 -16.19
CA GLN A 47 5.32 8.65 -15.99
C GLN A 47 4.57 7.32 -16.08
N ASP A 48 3.55 7.16 -15.24
CA ASP A 48 2.71 5.98 -15.18
C ASP A 48 1.34 6.41 -14.60
N PRO A 49 0.25 6.36 -15.38
CA PRO A 49 -1.08 6.75 -14.91
C PRO A 49 -1.53 6.03 -13.63
N SER A 50 -1.02 4.83 -13.35
CA SER A 50 -1.33 4.09 -12.13
C SER A 50 -0.82 4.78 -10.86
N LEU A 51 0.25 5.59 -10.95
CA LEU A 51 0.81 6.29 -9.79
C LEU A 51 -0.16 7.31 -9.22
N TRP A 52 -0.90 8.01 -10.08
CA TRP A 52 -1.94 8.93 -9.62
C TRP A 52 -3.06 8.18 -8.89
N VAL A 53 -3.54 7.08 -9.47
CA VAL A 53 -4.58 6.23 -8.87
C VAL A 53 -4.14 5.74 -7.48
N ARG A 54 -2.92 5.20 -7.38
CA ARG A 54 -2.35 4.72 -6.12
C ARG A 54 -2.21 5.84 -5.08
N CYS A 55 -1.79 7.04 -5.52
CA CYS A 55 -1.78 8.20 -4.63
C CYS A 55 -3.18 8.53 -4.10
N VAL A 56 -4.19 8.61 -4.97
CA VAL A 56 -5.58 8.88 -4.55
C VAL A 56 -6.06 7.83 -3.55
N GLN A 57 -5.77 6.55 -3.78
CA GLN A 57 -6.16 5.47 -2.88
C GLN A 57 -5.53 5.59 -1.49
N VAL A 58 -4.23 5.89 -1.40
CA VAL A 58 -3.54 6.17 -0.12
C VAL A 58 -4.22 7.31 0.61
N TRP A 59 -4.54 8.38 -0.10
CA TRP A 59 -5.18 9.55 0.48
C TRP A 59 -6.61 9.30 0.95
N ALA A 60 -7.40 8.57 0.17
CA ALA A 60 -8.73 8.17 0.57
C ALA A 60 -8.69 7.31 1.85
N CYS A 61 -7.75 6.35 1.94
CA CYS A 61 -7.56 5.56 3.16
C CYS A 61 -7.09 6.38 4.37
N LEU A 62 -6.24 7.39 4.18
CA LEU A 62 -5.90 8.34 5.24
C LEU A 62 -7.09 9.22 5.64
N GLY A 63 -7.94 9.60 4.69
CA GLY A 63 -9.21 10.28 4.95
C GLY A 63 -10.18 9.40 5.76
N LEU A 64 -10.28 8.11 5.42
CA LEU A 64 -11.05 7.12 6.20
C LEU A 64 -10.56 7.04 7.65
N LEU A 65 -9.26 7.17 7.89
CA LEU A 65 -8.71 7.16 9.24
C LEU A 65 -9.16 8.37 10.09
N HIS A 66 -9.51 9.48 9.44
CA HIS A 66 -10.12 10.67 10.07
C HIS A 66 -11.65 10.58 10.20
N HIS A 67 -12.29 9.55 9.65
CA HIS A 67 -13.75 9.41 9.72
C HIS A 67 -14.20 9.12 11.16
N ARG A 68 -15.09 9.97 11.69
CA ARG A 68 -15.71 9.86 13.02
C ARG A 68 -14.69 9.54 14.12
N THR A 69 -13.71 10.44 14.28
CA THR A 69 -12.61 10.25 15.24
C THR A 69 -13.04 10.24 16.70
N ASP A 70 -14.28 10.65 16.98
CA ASP A 70 -14.99 10.53 18.25
C ASP A 70 -15.38 9.08 18.60
N GLU A 71 -15.45 8.17 17.63
CA GLU A 71 -15.71 6.76 17.88
C GLU A 71 -14.49 6.08 18.53
N PRO A 72 -14.69 5.31 19.64
CA PRO A 72 -13.64 4.50 20.23
C PRO A 72 -13.05 3.52 19.20
N TRP A 73 -11.73 3.38 19.19
CA TRP A 73 -11.02 2.65 18.13
C TRP A 73 -11.58 1.25 17.85
N ALA A 74 -11.79 0.45 18.90
CA ALA A 74 -12.16 -0.96 18.79
C ALA A 74 -13.50 -1.16 18.04
N GLU A 75 -14.46 -0.28 18.29
CA GLU A 75 -15.79 -0.29 17.68
C GLU A 75 -15.92 0.66 16.48
N SER A 76 -14.87 1.43 16.18
CA SER A 76 -14.95 2.51 15.20
C SER A 76 -15.18 2.00 13.78
N THR A 77 -16.01 2.76 13.06
CA THR A 77 -16.32 2.55 11.64
C THR A 77 -15.04 2.62 10.80
N ARG A 78 -14.17 3.59 11.07
CA ARG A 78 -12.87 3.75 10.39
C ARG A 78 -12.01 2.47 10.47
N ARG A 79 -11.89 1.87 11.65
CA ARG A 79 -11.12 0.63 11.86
C ARG A 79 -11.76 -0.50 11.07
N ARG A 80 -13.07 -0.72 11.25
CA ARG A 80 -13.80 -1.79 10.57
C ARG A 80 -13.64 -1.73 9.05
N VAL A 81 -13.88 -0.56 8.45
CA VAL A 81 -13.80 -0.39 6.99
C VAL A 81 -12.38 -0.60 6.48
N LEU A 82 -11.37 -0.04 7.13
CA LEU A 82 -9.97 -0.26 6.73
C LEU A 82 -9.57 -1.74 6.82
N VAL A 83 -10.05 -2.46 7.83
CA VAL A 83 -9.84 -3.91 7.95
C VAL A 83 -10.54 -4.67 6.83
N GLU A 84 -11.79 -4.33 6.49
CA GLU A 84 -12.51 -4.94 5.37
C GLU A 84 -11.77 -4.75 4.03
N LEU A 85 -11.17 -3.57 3.81
CA LEU A 85 -10.36 -3.29 2.62
C LEU A 85 -9.06 -4.12 2.56
N ILE A 86 -8.44 -4.41 3.71
CA ILE A 86 -7.23 -5.24 3.79
C ILE A 86 -7.51 -6.70 3.38
N TRP A 87 -8.70 -7.20 3.73
CA TRP A 87 -9.14 -8.56 3.44
C TRP A 87 -10.00 -8.69 2.18
N GLY A 88 -10.15 -7.59 1.43
CA GLY A 88 -10.86 -7.55 0.15
C GLY A 88 -10.06 -8.13 -1.00
N VAL A 89 -10.27 -7.58 -2.20
CA VAL A 89 -9.47 -7.95 -3.38
C VAL A 89 -8.02 -7.49 -3.18
N GLU A 90 -7.09 -8.42 -3.37
CA GLU A 90 -5.66 -8.16 -3.22
C GLU A 90 -5.13 -7.23 -4.32
N ASP A 91 -5.10 -5.93 -4.04
CA ASP A 91 -4.63 -4.90 -4.96
C ASP A 91 -4.00 -3.70 -4.22
N TRP A 92 -3.84 -2.56 -4.90
CA TRP A 92 -3.26 -1.36 -4.31
C TRP A 92 -4.13 -0.70 -3.22
N ILE A 93 -5.43 -0.98 -3.18
CA ILE A 93 -6.31 -0.56 -2.08
C ILE A 93 -5.92 -1.30 -0.80
N THR A 94 -5.55 -2.59 -0.88
CA THR A 94 -5.00 -3.33 0.25
C THR A 94 -3.74 -2.66 0.81
N GLU A 95 -2.81 -2.26 -0.06
CA GLU A 95 -1.59 -1.53 0.36
C GLU A 95 -1.95 -0.20 1.04
N ALA A 96 -2.86 0.57 0.44
CA ALA A 96 -3.29 1.88 0.95
C ALA A 96 -3.99 1.77 2.32
N ALA A 97 -4.87 0.79 2.49
CA ALA A 97 -5.58 0.55 3.75
C ALA A 97 -4.61 0.10 4.85
N LEU A 98 -3.67 -0.80 4.55
CA LEU A 98 -2.65 -1.21 5.52
C LEU A 98 -1.75 -0.03 5.91
N PHE A 99 -1.35 0.81 4.96
CA PHE A 99 -0.58 2.03 5.26
C PHE A 99 -1.34 2.99 6.18
N ALA A 100 -2.65 3.16 6.00
CA ALA A 100 -3.47 3.96 6.91
C ALA A 100 -3.48 3.37 8.33
N LEU A 101 -3.66 2.06 8.49
CA LEU A 101 -3.59 1.43 9.82
C LEU A 101 -2.20 1.57 10.47
N VAL A 102 -1.13 1.37 9.71
CA VAL A 102 0.24 1.61 10.19
C VAL A 102 0.39 3.06 10.64
N THR A 103 -0.14 4.01 9.88
CA THR A 103 -0.17 5.42 10.26
C THR A 103 -0.91 5.66 11.56
N ALA A 104 -2.04 4.98 11.79
CA ALA A 104 -2.78 5.04 13.07
C ALA A 104 -1.88 4.61 14.25
N ALA A 105 -1.13 3.52 14.11
CA ALA A 105 -0.20 3.05 15.14
C ALA A 105 0.97 4.02 15.40
N TRP A 106 1.37 4.82 14.40
CA TRP A 106 2.34 5.89 14.60
C TRP A 106 1.77 7.07 15.39
N VAL A 107 0.50 7.40 15.16
CA VAL A 107 -0.19 8.55 15.79
C VAL A 107 -0.67 8.24 17.21
N ASP A 108 -1.23 7.05 17.44
CA ASP A 108 -1.80 6.63 18.72
C ASP A 108 -1.11 5.36 19.27
N PRO A 109 -0.34 5.45 20.37
CA PRO A 109 0.25 4.29 21.00
C PRO A 109 -0.74 3.21 21.45
N ALA A 110 -1.99 3.58 21.78
CA ALA A 110 -3.00 2.66 22.30
C ALA A 110 -3.46 1.63 21.25
N VAL A 111 -3.35 1.95 19.96
CA VAL A 111 -3.79 1.05 18.86
C VAL A 111 -2.68 0.18 18.29
N ARG A 112 -1.43 0.37 18.73
CA ARG A 112 -0.25 -0.29 18.13
C ARG A 112 -0.32 -1.80 18.14
N ALA A 113 -0.71 -2.39 19.27
CA ALA A 113 -0.76 -3.84 19.40
C ALA A 113 -1.81 -4.46 18.46
N ASP A 114 -2.97 -3.81 18.33
CA ASP A 114 -4.05 -4.23 17.42
C ASP A 114 -3.61 -4.16 15.95
N VAL A 115 -3.02 -3.03 15.54
CA VAL A 115 -2.49 -2.85 14.18
C VAL A 115 -1.35 -3.83 13.89
N ALA A 116 -0.43 -4.06 14.83
CA ALA A 116 0.66 -5.02 14.67
C ALA A 116 0.13 -6.45 14.44
N GLY A 117 -0.93 -6.84 15.17
CA GLY A 117 -1.63 -8.12 14.96
C GLY A 117 -2.19 -8.25 13.54
N MET A 118 -2.92 -7.24 13.05
CA MET A 118 -3.47 -7.25 11.69
C MET A 118 -2.39 -7.30 10.61
N VAL A 119 -1.29 -6.56 10.80
CA VAL A 119 -0.14 -6.58 9.90
C VAL A 119 0.49 -7.97 9.86
N ALA A 120 0.66 -8.61 11.02
CA ALA A 120 1.22 -9.95 11.11
C ALA A 120 0.34 -10.99 10.42
N GLU A 121 -0.96 -10.98 10.69
CA GLU A 121 -1.94 -11.87 10.03
C GLU A 121 -1.92 -11.69 8.51
N ARG A 122 -1.96 -10.44 8.02
CA ARG A 122 -1.97 -10.17 6.59
C ARG A 122 -0.66 -10.59 5.92
N LEU A 123 0.48 -10.35 6.57
CA LEU A 123 1.78 -10.74 6.03
C LEU A 123 1.95 -12.26 5.98
N ALA A 124 1.45 -12.98 6.99
CA ALA A 124 1.43 -14.44 6.99
C ALA A 124 0.60 -15.00 5.84
N ASP A 125 -0.61 -14.48 5.61
CA ASP A 125 -1.46 -14.88 4.49
C ASP A 125 -0.75 -14.67 3.14
N VAL A 126 -0.19 -13.48 2.93
CA VAL A 126 0.57 -13.16 1.72
C VAL A 126 1.76 -14.10 1.52
N ALA A 127 2.46 -14.46 2.59
CA ALA A 127 3.59 -15.39 2.50
C ALA A 127 3.17 -16.82 2.13
N GLU A 128 2.01 -17.27 2.59
CA GLU A 128 1.44 -18.56 2.20
C GLU A 128 1.00 -18.53 0.73
N VAL A 129 0.20 -17.54 0.33
CA VAL A 129 -0.29 -17.39 -1.05
C VAL A 129 0.86 -17.23 -2.05
N ALA A 130 1.93 -16.53 -1.67
CA ALA A 130 3.12 -16.32 -2.50
C ALA A 130 3.85 -17.62 -2.88
N ARG A 131 3.59 -18.74 -2.19
CA ARG A 131 4.13 -20.06 -2.55
C ARG A 131 3.42 -20.67 -3.75
N GLU A 132 2.17 -20.31 -3.98
CA GLU A 132 1.33 -20.87 -5.03
C GLU A 132 1.25 -19.97 -6.25
N ARG A 133 1.18 -18.65 -6.03
CA ARG A 133 1.04 -17.66 -7.10
C ARG A 133 1.82 -16.37 -6.80
N PRO A 134 2.20 -15.59 -7.82
CA PRO A 134 2.74 -14.25 -7.60
C PRO A 134 1.74 -13.34 -6.88
N VAL A 135 2.22 -12.61 -5.85
CA VAL A 135 1.48 -11.57 -5.14
C VAL A 135 2.16 -10.23 -5.42
N PRO A 136 1.64 -9.39 -6.34
CA PRO A 136 2.33 -8.19 -6.80
C PRO A 136 2.64 -7.17 -5.69
N ILE A 137 1.81 -7.14 -4.65
CA ILE A 137 1.93 -6.19 -3.54
C ILE A 137 2.78 -6.70 -2.36
N ALA A 138 3.26 -7.94 -2.41
CA ALA A 138 3.91 -8.60 -1.26
C ALA A 138 5.12 -7.82 -0.73
N VAL A 139 5.92 -7.23 -1.62
CA VAL A 139 7.10 -6.45 -1.24
C VAL A 139 6.68 -5.15 -0.53
N SER A 140 5.67 -4.46 -1.05
CA SER A 140 5.15 -3.24 -0.43
C SER A 140 4.60 -3.54 0.96
N LEU A 141 3.81 -4.60 1.11
CA LEU A 141 3.26 -5.03 2.40
C LEU A 141 4.36 -5.41 3.39
N ALA A 142 5.44 -6.07 2.92
CA ALA A 142 6.59 -6.36 3.76
C ALA A 142 7.31 -5.08 4.25
N TYR A 143 7.46 -4.07 3.40
CA TYR A 143 8.00 -2.78 3.85
C TYR A 143 7.07 -2.07 4.84
N LEU A 144 5.76 -2.13 4.63
CA LEU A 144 4.79 -1.60 5.59
C LEU A 144 4.91 -2.31 6.94
N ALA A 145 5.04 -3.65 6.94
CA ALA A 145 5.26 -4.41 8.15
C ALA A 145 6.52 -3.94 8.90
N LEU A 146 7.65 -3.78 8.20
CA LEU A 146 8.88 -3.27 8.82
C LEU A 146 8.76 -1.84 9.36
N ALA A 147 7.79 -1.06 8.86
CA ALA A 147 7.48 0.27 9.36
C ALA A 147 6.44 0.27 10.50
N THR A 148 5.85 -0.87 10.85
CA THR A 148 4.78 -0.97 11.85
C THR A 148 5.32 -0.89 13.28
N PRO A 149 4.86 0.07 14.10
CA PRO A 149 5.21 0.11 15.51
C PRO A 149 4.74 -1.15 16.26
N ALA A 150 5.54 -1.62 17.22
CA ALA A 150 5.25 -2.78 18.07
C ALA A 150 5.11 -4.13 17.32
N LEU A 151 5.61 -4.23 16.08
CA LEU A 151 5.70 -5.50 15.37
C LEU A 151 6.65 -6.47 16.08
N ASP A 152 6.27 -7.75 16.17
CA ASP A 152 7.13 -8.78 16.73
C ASP A 152 8.28 -9.17 15.77
N GLU A 153 9.34 -9.75 16.34
CA GLU A 153 10.56 -10.08 15.58
C GLU A 153 10.33 -11.20 14.56
N ALA A 154 9.41 -12.15 14.80
CA ALA A 154 9.15 -13.24 13.87
C ALA A 154 8.47 -12.69 12.61
N THR A 155 7.50 -11.80 12.78
CA THR A 155 6.86 -11.10 11.66
C THR A 155 7.85 -10.18 10.94
N ALA A 156 8.72 -9.47 11.66
CA ALA A 156 9.77 -8.66 11.05
C ALA A 156 10.75 -9.51 10.22
N ALA A 157 11.14 -10.69 10.72
CA ALA A 157 11.97 -11.64 9.96
C ALA A 157 11.28 -12.12 8.68
N LEU A 158 9.98 -12.43 8.74
CA LEU A 158 9.19 -12.79 7.56
C LEU A 158 9.17 -11.65 6.53
N ALA A 159 8.94 -10.41 6.98
CA ALA A 159 8.95 -9.24 6.10
C ALA A 159 10.31 -9.06 5.40
N ARG A 160 11.42 -9.17 6.14
CA ARG A 160 12.77 -9.12 5.55
C ARG A 160 12.97 -10.22 4.51
N ALA A 161 12.51 -11.44 4.78
CA ALA A 161 12.60 -12.54 3.80
C ALA A 161 11.85 -12.23 2.50
N LEU A 162 10.63 -11.66 2.58
CA LEU A 162 9.84 -11.28 1.41
C LEU A 162 10.50 -10.16 0.60
N THR A 163 11.08 -9.14 1.25
CA THR A 163 11.83 -8.08 0.55
C THR A 163 13.09 -8.62 -0.14
N GLY A 164 13.78 -9.61 0.45
CA GLY A 164 14.95 -10.26 -0.14
C GLY A 164 14.62 -11.20 -1.31
N ALA A 165 13.50 -11.91 -1.25
CA ALA A 165 13.07 -12.86 -2.29
C ALA A 165 12.74 -12.16 -3.63
N ALA A 166 12.22 -10.94 -3.59
CA ALA A 166 11.90 -10.15 -4.78
C ALA A 166 13.11 -9.85 -5.68
N GLY A 167 14.31 -9.76 -5.11
CA GLY A 167 15.56 -9.65 -5.86
C GLY A 167 15.87 -10.87 -6.74
N GLY A 168 15.34 -12.05 -6.40
CA GLY A 168 15.50 -13.29 -7.17
C GLY A 168 14.56 -13.40 -8.36
N VAL A 169 13.31 -12.94 -8.23
CA VAL A 169 12.29 -12.99 -9.29
C VAL A 169 12.54 -11.92 -10.36
N ALA A 170 12.79 -10.66 -9.97
CA ALA A 170 13.13 -9.58 -10.90
C ALA A 170 14.44 -9.85 -11.68
N ARG A 171 15.37 -10.62 -11.09
CA ARG A 171 16.60 -11.03 -11.77
C ARG A 171 16.33 -12.09 -12.85
N ARG A 172 15.29 -12.93 -12.74
CA ARG A 172 14.92 -13.93 -13.75
C ARG A 172 14.34 -13.30 -15.02
N ASP A 173 13.55 -12.22 -14.92
CA ASP A 173 12.96 -11.55 -16.08
C ASP A 173 13.98 -10.83 -16.97
N ARG A 174 15.04 -10.26 -16.38
CA ARG A 174 16.12 -9.61 -17.16
C ARG A 174 16.91 -10.59 -18.04
N PHE A 175 16.88 -11.89 -17.77
CA PHE A 175 17.51 -12.91 -18.62
C PHE A 175 16.62 -13.36 -19.81
N SER A 176 15.31 -13.13 -19.74
CA SER A 176 14.36 -13.45 -20.81
C SER A 176 14.52 -12.51 -22.01
N LEU A 177 14.61 -11.19 -21.75
CA LEU A 177 14.76 -10.17 -22.79
C LEU A 177 16.08 -10.30 -23.57
N ARG A 178 17.19 -10.67 -22.91
CA ARG A 178 18.48 -10.93 -23.58
C ARG A 178 18.44 -12.15 -24.51
N ARG A 179 17.65 -13.18 -24.18
CA ARG A 179 17.46 -14.36 -25.05
C ARG A 179 16.56 -14.04 -26.24
N LEU A 180 15.53 -13.21 -26.05
CA LEU A 180 14.66 -12.76 -27.13
C LEU A 180 15.43 -11.87 -28.14
N TRP A 181 16.24 -10.94 -27.63
CA TRP A 181 17.10 -10.09 -28.46
C TRP A 181 18.12 -10.89 -29.27
N ARG A 182 18.77 -11.89 -28.67
CA ARG A 182 19.71 -12.76 -29.41
C ARG A 182 19.03 -13.54 -30.54
N ARG A 183 17.78 -13.99 -30.34
CA ARG A 183 17.00 -14.70 -31.38
C ARG A 183 16.59 -13.77 -32.52
N LEU A 184 16.22 -12.53 -32.23
CA LEU A 184 15.88 -11.53 -33.25
C LEU A 184 17.09 -11.07 -34.06
N THR A 185 18.28 -10.97 -33.45
CA THR A 185 19.50 -10.58 -34.17
C THR A 185 20.09 -11.69 -35.05
N VAL A 186 19.74 -12.96 -34.82
CA VAL A 186 20.15 -14.09 -35.68
C VAL A 186 19.31 -14.15 -36.96
N LEU A 187 18.06 -13.68 -36.92
CA LEU A 187 17.17 -13.61 -38.09
C LEU A 187 17.43 -12.38 -38.99
N LEU A 188 18.27 -11.43 -38.54
CA LEU A 188 18.55 -10.17 -39.21
C LEU A 188 19.99 -10.04 -39.73
N ARG A 189 20.73 -11.15 -39.80
CA ARG A 189 22.02 -11.18 -40.52
C ARG A 189 21.81 -11.71 -41.96
N PRO A 190 22.21 -10.96 -42.99
CA PRO A 190 22.15 -11.40 -44.38
C PRO A 190 23.13 -12.56 -44.65
#